data_AF-A0A382TMQ0-F1
#
_entry.id   AF-A0A382TMQ0-F1
#
_cell.length_a   1.000
_cell.length_b   1.000
_cell.length_c   1.000
_cell.angle_alpha   90.00
_cell.angle_beta   90.00
_cell.angle_gamma   90.00
#
_symmetry.space_group_name_H-M   'P 1'
#
loop_
_entity.id
_entity.type
_entity.pdbx_description
1 polymer ?
#
loop_
_entity_poly.entity_id
_entity_poly.type
_entity_poly.pdbx_seq_one_letter_code
_entity_poly.pdbx_strand_id
1 'polypeptide(L)'
;PDTDDDGLEDGTELNNCIYGTNNNQCTDPTLVDSDADEIGDFTEIDNCIYGEDNNECTDPTKSDSDNDGLTDWNEIYNTTWGPTDPQDLDTDDGGQKDGNEVIVDGTDPNDGGDDDLTSFDDDNDGLTNGEEESMYDTDPDNPDSDNDGLKDGDEVNNWTTNPNNKDSDYDGIEDGNETINCNYGEWENECTDPDDDDSDNDGLEDGDEVNNWTSDPMDTDTDDDGLSDSTEVNNCVYGEDGNLCTDPTEDDSDGDGVNDGEELTEGTDPKDSDSDDDGLGDGIEISNCSYGESENACTS
;
A
#
# COMPACT_ATOMS: atom_id res chain seq x y z
N PRO A 1 -22.66 22.03 -40.62
CA PRO A 1 -23.47 20.83 -40.95
C PRO A 1 -23.91 20.27 -39.61
N ASP A 2 -25.03 19.57 -39.60
CA ASP A 2 -25.55 18.85 -38.45
C ASP A 2 -25.81 17.46 -39.03
N THR A 3 -25.03 16.48 -38.60
CA THR A 3 -24.86 15.19 -39.30
C THR A 3 -25.80 14.12 -38.77
N ASP A 4 -26.21 14.21 -37.51
CA ASP A 4 -27.21 13.36 -36.85
C ASP A 4 -28.58 14.03 -36.65
N ASP A 5 -28.70 15.31 -37.03
CA ASP A 5 -29.92 16.12 -36.94
C ASP A 5 -30.41 16.29 -35.47
N ASP A 6 -29.50 16.32 -34.50
CA ASP A 6 -29.80 16.49 -33.06
C ASP A 6 -30.07 17.96 -32.65
N GLY A 7 -29.62 18.92 -33.48
CA GLY A 7 -29.75 20.36 -33.26
C GLY A 7 -28.42 21.08 -33.00
N LEU A 8 -27.32 20.35 -32.83
CA LEU A 8 -25.95 20.85 -32.77
C LEU A 8 -25.30 20.79 -34.15
N GLU A 9 -24.48 21.78 -34.49
CA GLU A 9 -23.69 21.68 -35.72
C GLU A 9 -22.41 20.87 -35.43
N ASP A 10 -21.96 19.98 -36.33
CA ASP A 10 -20.71 19.19 -36.20
C ASP A 10 -19.50 20.07 -35.80
N GLY A 11 -19.53 21.34 -36.21
CA GLY A 11 -18.50 22.31 -35.88
C GLY A 11 -18.50 22.73 -34.41
N THR A 12 -19.67 22.80 -33.78
CA THR A 12 -19.85 23.02 -32.35
C THR A 12 -19.35 21.81 -31.59
N GLU A 13 -19.78 20.61 -31.98
CA GLU A 13 -19.45 19.35 -31.30
C GLU A 13 -17.94 19.07 -31.34
N LEU A 14 -17.28 19.28 -32.49
CA LEU A 14 -15.85 19.02 -32.65
C LEU A 14 -14.91 20.14 -32.16
N ASN A 15 -15.41 21.37 -31.97
CA ASN A 15 -14.53 22.53 -31.66
C ASN A 15 -14.90 23.30 -30.40
N ASN A 16 -16.10 23.11 -29.85
CA ASN A 16 -16.56 23.77 -28.63
C ASN A 16 -16.66 22.74 -27.50
N CYS A 17 -15.58 21.99 -27.32
CA CYS A 17 -15.41 20.91 -26.36
C CYS A 17 -15.27 21.48 -24.95
N ILE A 18 -16.37 21.96 -24.36
CA ILE A 18 -16.36 22.65 -23.06
C ILE A 18 -16.84 21.76 -21.91
N TYR A 19 -17.08 20.47 -22.18
CA TYR A 19 -17.63 19.49 -21.25
C TYR A 19 -16.53 18.62 -20.61
N GLY A 20 -16.93 17.91 -19.56
CA GLY A 20 -16.05 17.09 -18.74
C GLY A 20 -15.13 17.86 -17.80
N THR A 21 -14.42 17.12 -16.93
CA THR A 21 -13.62 17.66 -15.81
C THR A 21 -12.52 18.65 -16.22
N ASN A 22 -12.16 18.71 -17.51
CA ASN A 22 -11.12 19.58 -18.05
C ASN A 22 -11.60 20.56 -19.15
N ASN A 23 -12.91 20.67 -19.39
CA ASN A 23 -13.51 21.47 -20.47
C ASN A 23 -12.80 21.24 -21.82
N ASN A 24 -12.63 19.97 -22.19
CA ASN A 24 -11.99 19.56 -23.44
C ASN A 24 -12.58 18.25 -24.01
N GLN A 25 -13.74 17.82 -23.52
CA GLN A 25 -14.49 16.68 -24.05
C GLN A 25 -15.53 17.19 -25.06
N CYS A 26 -15.68 16.42 -26.14
CA CYS A 26 -16.46 16.75 -27.33
C CYS A 26 -17.49 15.64 -27.54
N THR A 27 -18.68 15.98 -28.02
CA THR A 27 -19.69 15.00 -28.45
C THR A 27 -19.36 14.42 -29.83
N ASP A 28 -19.93 13.25 -30.16
CA ASP A 28 -19.79 12.61 -31.46
C ASP A 28 -20.85 13.15 -32.43
N PRO A 29 -20.46 13.93 -33.46
CA PRO A 29 -21.39 14.55 -34.42
C PRO A 29 -22.11 13.56 -35.34
N THR A 30 -22.04 12.28 -35.06
CA THR A 30 -22.77 11.24 -35.78
C THR A 30 -23.80 10.52 -34.93
N LEU A 31 -23.91 10.91 -33.64
CA LEU A 31 -24.78 10.33 -32.65
C LEU A 31 -25.59 11.46 -32.00
N VAL A 32 -26.91 11.27 -31.98
CA VAL A 32 -27.85 12.21 -31.31
C VAL A 32 -27.64 12.27 -29.78
N ASP A 33 -26.95 11.27 -29.25
CA ASP A 33 -26.75 10.96 -27.83
C ASP A 33 -25.41 10.20 -27.78
N SER A 34 -24.38 10.89 -27.30
CA SER A 34 -22.98 10.49 -27.41
C SER A 34 -22.57 9.42 -26.39
N ASP A 35 -23.18 9.41 -25.21
CA ASP A 35 -22.92 8.43 -24.15
C ASP A 35 -24.04 7.37 -24.00
N ALA A 36 -25.14 7.54 -24.73
CA ALA A 36 -26.26 6.62 -24.86
C ALA A 36 -27.07 6.43 -23.56
N ASP A 37 -27.20 7.48 -22.75
CA ASP A 37 -27.95 7.48 -21.49
C ASP A 37 -29.46 7.78 -21.66
N GLU A 38 -29.91 8.08 -22.89
CA GLU A 38 -31.27 8.49 -23.28
C GLU A 38 -31.57 10.00 -23.16
N ILE A 39 -30.59 10.82 -22.80
CA ILE A 39 -30.56 12.27 -22.93
C ILE A 39 -29.68 12.62 -24.15
N GLY A 40 -30.22 13.42 -25.08
CA GLY A 40 -29.46 13.77 -26.28
C GLY A 40 -28.51 14.94 -26.05
N ASP A 41 -27.40 14.97 -26.76
CA ASP A 41 -26.33 15.96 -26.64
C ASP A 41 -26.87 17.41 -26.67
N PHE A 42 -27.72 17.76 -27.63
CA PHE A 42 -28.38 19.08 -27.67
C PHE A 42 -29.12 19.44 -26.38
N THR A 43 -29.74 18.46 -25.74
CA THR A 43 -30.54 18.64 -24.52
C THR A 43 -29.66 18.94 -23.32
N GLU A 44 -28.56 18.23 -23.19
CA GLU A 44 -27.56 18.41 -22.14
C GLU A 44 -26.73 19.66 -22.34
N ILE A 45 -26.59 20.13 -23.58
CA ILE A 45 -25.77 21.29 -23.93
C ILE A 45 -26.54 22.61 -23.87
N ASP A 46 -27.73 22.65 -24.48
CA ASP A 46 -28.45 23.90 -24.74
C ASP A 46 -29.72 24.07 -23.88
N ASN A 47 -30.30 22.96 -23.40
CA ASN A 47 -31.53 23.02 -22.60
C ASN A 47 -31.30 22.95 -21.10
N CYS A 48 -30.19 22.37 -20.61
CA CYS A 48 -29.89 22.15 -19.19
C CYS A 48 -31.14 21.68 -18.41
N ILE A 49 -31.43 20.38 -18.48
CA ILE A 49 -32.78 19.87 -18.20
C ILE A 49 -33.16 19.68 -16.73
N TYR A 50 -32.25 19.92 -15.79
CA TYR A 50 -32.48 19.65 -14.37
C TYR A 50 -32.10 20.83 -13.45
N GLY A 51 -32.32 20.67 -12.14
CA GLY A 51 -32.18 21.72 -11.12
C GLY A 51 -33.46 22.54 -10.88
N GLU A 52 -33.49 23.37 -9.82
CA GLU A 52 -34.69 24.13 -9.39
C GLU A 52 -35.31 25.01 -10.49
N ASP A 53 -34.48 25.50 -11.42
CA ASP A 53 -34.86 26.41 -12.52
C ASP A 53 -34.70 25.77 -13.92
N ASN A 54 -34.41 24.46 -14.03
CA ASN A 54 -34.06 23.76 -15.28
C ASN A 54 -32.94 24.50 -16.04
N ASN A 55 -31.79 24.61 -15.37
CA ASN A 55 -30.65 25.37 -15.86
C ASN A 55 -29.30 24.72 -15.50
N GLU A 56 -29.34 23.49 -14.99
CA GLU A 56 -28.19 22.63 -14.74
C GLU A 56 -28.11 21.52 -15.79
N CYS A 57 -26.88 21.16 -16.13
CA CYS A 57 -26.51 20.41 -17.31
C CYS A 57 -25.64 19.21 -16.88
N THR A 58 -25.88 18.06 -17.49
CA THR A 58 -25.13 16.80 -17.35
C THR A 58 -23.91 16.79 -18.29
N ASP A 59 -22.98 15.84 -18.13
CA ASP A 59 -21.87 15.65 -19.06
C ASP A 59 -22.29 14.75 -20.23
N PRO A 60 -22.50 15.28 -21.46
CA PRO A 60 -23.00 14.52 -22.62
C PRO A 60 -21.99 13.49 -23.17
N THR A 61 -20.92 13.21 -22.43
CA THR A 61 -19.93 12.19 -22.76
C THR A 61 -19.85 11.10 -21.71
N LYS A 62 -20.71 11.15 -20.70
CA LYS A 62 -20.80 10.20 -19.61
C LYS A 62 -22.27 9.91 -19.31
N SER A 63 -22.63 8.64 -19.43
CA SER A 63 -23.99 8.21 -19.09
C SER A 63 -24.35 8.27 -17.60
N ASP A 64 -23.37 8.60 -16.77
CA ASP A 64 -23.40 8.64 -15.31
C ASP A 64 -22.33 9.68 -14.92
N SER A 65 -22.78 10.90 -14.70
CA SER A 65 -21.96 12.10 -14.63
C SER A 65 -21.09 12.11 -13.37
N ASP A 66 -21.66 11.76 -12.22
CA ASP A 66 -20.99 11.68 -10.92
C ASP A 66 -20.38 10.30 -10.63
N ASN A 67 -20.82 9.23 -11.29
CA ASN A 67 -20.35 7.84 -11.15
C ASN A 67 -20.86 7.15 -9.88
N ASP A 68 -22.09 7.45 -9.47
CA ASP A 68 -22.76 6.81 -8.35
C ASP A 68 -23.43 5.46 -8.71
N GLY A 69 -23.46 5.11 -10.01
CA GLY A 69 -24.06 3.90 -10.56
C GLY A 69 -25.48 4.08 -11.09
N LEU A 70 -26.07 5.26 -10.93
CA LEU A 70 -27.34 5.70 -11.52
C LEU A 70 -27.04 6.58 -12.74
N THR A 71 -27.65 6.27 -13.88
CA THR A 71 -27.46 7.10 -15.07
C THR A 71 -28.20 8.42 -14.94
N ASP A 72 -27.68 9.51 -15.52
CA ASP A 72 -28.26 10.85 -15.44
C ASP A 72 -29.76 10.89 -15.84
N TRP A 73 -30.14 10.11 -16.85
CA TRP A 73 -31.56 9.95 -17.21
C TRP A 73 -32.41 9.37 -16.06
N ASN A 74 -31.92 8.31 -15.41
CA ASN A 74 -32.63 7.64 -14.33
C ASN A 74 -32.78 8.57 -13.13
N GLU A 75 -31.79 9.40 -12.86
CA GLU A 75 -31.83 10.43 -11.83
C GLU A 75 -32.87 11.50 -12.15
N ILE A 76 -32.75 12.18 -13.30
CA ILE A 76 -33.64 13.30 -13.67
C ILE A 76 -35.10 12.85 -13.80
N TYR A 77 -35.32 11.63 -14.28
CA TYR A 77 -36.66 11.10 -14.54
C TYR A 77 -37.13 10.03 -13.55
N ASN A 78 -36.47 9.88 -12.39
CA ASN A 78 -36.90 8.96 -11.34
C ASN A 78 -38.32 9.31 -10.89
N THR A 79 -39.28 8.42 -11.19
CA THR A 79 -40.70 8.61 -10.84
C THR A 79 -41.10 7.94 -9.53
N THR A 80 -40.21 7.15 -8.94
CA THR A 80 -40.47 6.38 -7.72
C THR A 80 -40.26 7.24 -6.48
N TRP A 81 -39.10 7.88 -6.42
CA TRP A 81 -38.61 8.61 -5.24
C TRP A 81 -38.56 10.13 -5.50
N GLY A 82 -38.22 10.51 -6.71
CA GLY A 82 -38.05 11.90 -7.12
C GLY A 82 -36.70 12.07 -7.78
N PRO A 83 -36.45 13.20 -8.46
CA PRO A 83 -35.18 13.43 -9.10
C PRO A 83 -34.06 13.61 -8.07
N THR A 84 -32.89 13.03 -8.37
CA THR A 84 -31.61 13.24 -7.70
C THR A 84 -30.76 14.25 -8.50
N ASP A 85 -29.60 14.66 -7.99
CA ASP A 85 -28.66 15.55 -8.70
C ASP A 85 -27.56 14.72 -9.42
N PRO A 86 -27.55 14.65 -10.76
CA PRO A 86 -26.54 13.89 -11.53
C PRO A 86 -25.08 14.33 -11.41
N GLN A 87 -24.81 15.34 -10.60
CA GLN A 87 -23.46 15.79 -10.30
C GLN A 87 -23.08 15.55 -8.83
N ASP A 88 -23.95 14.91 -8.05
CA ASP A 88 -23.79 14.68 -6.63
C ASP A 88 -24.08 13.21 -6.29
N LEU A 89 -23.03 12.51 -5.84
CA LEU A 89 -23.09 11.07 -5.59
C LEU A 89 -24.12 10.66 -4.53
N ASP A 90 -24.46 11.57 -3.61
CA ASP A 90 -25.38 11.40 -2.49
C ASP A 90 -26.23 12.67 -2.38
N THR A 91 -27.41 12.66 -2.98
CA THR A 91 -28.29 13.83 -3.11
C THR A 91 -28.76 14.37 -1.76
N ASP A 92 -28.82 13.54 -0.72
CA ASP A 92 -29.40 13.90 0.57
C ASP A 92 -28.41 13.99 1.74
N ASP A 93 -27.14 13.79 1.47
CA ASP A 93 -26.02 13.75 2.43
C ASP A 93 -26.25 12.70 3.54
N GLY A 94 -26.90 11.58 3.21
CA GLY A 94 -27.26 10.49 4.12
C GLY A 94 -26.12 9.51 4.42
N GLY A 95 -25.12 9.47 3.53
CA GLY A 95 -23.97 8.57 3.58
C GLY A 95 -24.08 7.38 2.62
N GLN A 96 -25.21 7.19 1.93
CA GLN A 96 -25.34 6.21 0.86
C GLN A 96 -25.56 6.90 -0.48
N LYS A 97 -24.90 6.38 -1.52
CA LYS A 97 -25.05 6.91 -2.88
C LYS A 97 -26.41 6.64 -3.50
N ASP A 98 -26.92 7.59 -4.30
CA ASP A 98 -28.26 7.50 -4.87
C ASP A 98 -28.45 6.22 -5.72
N GLY A 99 -27.42 5.86 -6.49
CA GLY A 99 -27.40 4.63 -7.28
C GLY A 99 -27.51 3.35 -6.45
N ASN A 100 -26.82 3.27 -5.32
CA ASN A 100 -26.90 2.11 -4.41
C ASN A 100 -28.28 2.03 -3.75
N GLU A 101 -28.79 3.17 -3.30
CA GLU A 101 -30.13 3.26 -2.72
C GLU A 101 -31.22 2.81 -3.69
N VAL A 102 -31.14 3.24 -4.96
CA VAL A 102 -32.16 2.91 -5.97
C VAL A 102 -32.02 1.46 -6.46
N ILE A 103 -30.79 1.01 -6.73
CA ILE A 103 -30.53 -0.24 -7.47
C ILE A 103 -30.36 -1.43 -6.52
N VAL A 104 -29.73 -1.22 -5.37
CA VAL A 104 -29.37 -2.27 -4.42
C VAL A 104 -30.37 -2.34 -3.27
N ASP A 105 -30.61 -1.21 -2.60
CA ASP A 105 -31.26 -1.19 -1.28
C ASP A 105 -32.78 -1.02 -1.38
N GLY A 106 -33.20 -0.28 -2.41
CA GLY A 106 -34.57 0.15 -2.60
C GLY A 106 -35.04 1.15 -1.55
N THR A 107 -34.12 1.97 -1.04
CA THR A 107 -34.35 3.15 -0.18
C THR A 107 -34.63 4.39 -1.03
N ASP A 108 -34.92 5.51 -0.36
CA ASP A 108 -35.29 6.77 -1.00
C ASP A 108 -34.07 7.71 -1.03
N PRO A 109 -33.43 7.96 -2.20
CA PRO A 109 -32.22 8.78 -2.33
C PRO A 109 -32.43 10.28 -2.11
N ASN A 110 -33.47 10.62 -1.37
CA ASN A 110 -33.83 11.96 -0.96
C ASN A 110 -34.24 11.98 0.53
N ASP A 111 -34.04 10.87 1.27
CA ASP A 111 -34.29 10.68 2.69
C ASP A 111 -33.16 9.89 3.40
N GLY A 112 -32.00 10.53 3.61
CA GLY A 112 -30.84 10.01 4.37
C GLY A 112 -31.10 9.52 5.80
N GLY A 113 -32.35 9.51 6.25
CA GLY A 113 -32.78 8.84 7.47
C GLY A 113 -33.11 7.36 7.30
N ASP A 114 -33.18 6.82 6.09
CA ASP A 114 -33.41 5.39 5.83
C ASP A 114 -32.18 4.59 5.36
N ASP A 115 -31.04 5.24 5.21
CA ASP A 115 -29.70 4.67 5.01
C ASP A 115 -29.32 3.72 6.16
N ASP A 116 -28.94 2.48 5.81
CA ASP A 116 -28.45 1.48 6.76
C ASP A 116 -27.02 1.05 6.44
N LEU A 117 -26.09 1.98 6.64
CA LEU A 117 -24.63 1.79 6.43
C LEU A 117 -24.04 0.61 7.22
N THR A 118 -24.74 0.10 8.24
CA THR A 118 -24.23 -0.99 9.10
C THR A 118 -24.34 -2.38 8.49
N SER A 119 -24.89 -2.49 7.28
CA SER A 119 -25.15 -3.77 6.63
C SER A 119 -24.54 -3.93 5.24
N PHE A 120 -23.97 -2.85 4.70
CA PHE A 120 -23.41 -2.76 3.35
C PHE A 120 -21.90 -2.68 3.40
N ASP A 121 -21.27 -3.17 2.33
CA ASP A 121 -19.82 -3.36 2.13
C ASP A 121 -19.63 -3.16 0.62
N ASP A 122 -19.58 -1.89 0.22
CA ASP A 122 -19.75 -1.48 -1.19
C ASP A 122 -18.54 -1.88 -2.04
N ASP A 123 -17.33 -1.76 -1.50
CA ASP A 123 -16.09 -2.15 -2.17
C ASP A 123 -15.69 -3.64 -1.99
N ASN A 124 -16.42 -4.37 -1.14
CA ASN A 124 -16.23 -5.80 -0.85
C ASN A 124 -14.85 -6.12 -0.29
N ASP A 125 -14.35 -5.28 0.61
CA ASP A 125 -13.11 -5.49 1.34
C ASP A 125 -13.29 -6.26 2.67
N GLY A 126 -14.54 -6.35 3.16
CA GLY A 126 -14.91 -7.05 4.37
C GLY A 126 -15.17 -6.17 5.59
N LEU A 127 -15.07 -4.84 5.46
CA LEU A 127 -15.66 -3.87 6.37
C LEU A 127 -17.03 -3.45 5.86
N THR A 128 -17.90 -3.04 6.78
CA THR A 128 -19.13 -2.36 6.36
C THR A 128 -18.90 -0.87 6.18
N ASN A 129 -19.63 -0.21 5.27
CA ASN A 129 -19.57 1.24 5.07
C ASN A 129 -19.66 2.00 6.41
N GLY A 130 -20.52 1.52 7.32
CA GLY A 130 -20.68 2.10 8.65
C GLY A 130 -19.48 1.87 9.57
N GLU A 131 -18.74 0.76 9.44
CA GLU A 131 -17.46 0.55 10.13
C GLU A 131 -16.38 1.48 9.57
N GLU A 132 -16.30 1.60 8.26
CA GLU A 132 -15.36 2.47 7.55
C GLU A 132 -15.52 3.93 7.96
N GLU A 133 -16.72 4.50 7.81
CA GLU A 133 -16.95 5.90 8.15
C GLU A 133 -16.86 6.19 9.66
N SER A 134 -17.38 5.28 10.50
CA SER A 134 -17.53 5.58 11.94
C SER A 134 -16.36 5.13 12.80
N MET A 135 -15.53 4.20 12.32
CA MET A 135 -14.47 3.58 13.12
C MET A 135 -13.08 3.75 12.52
N TYR A 136 -12.94 3.59 11.20
CA TYR A 136 -11.64 3.50 10.55
C TYR A 136 -11.26 4.74 9.72
N ASP A 137 -12.22 5.60 9.39
CA ASP A 137 -12.03 6.80 8.55
C ASP A 137 -11.48 6.43 7.16
N THR A 138 -11.98 5.33 6.59
CA THR A 138 -11.69 4.82 5.25
C THR A 138 -12.84 5.17 4.28
N ASP A 139 -12.61 5.04 2.98
CA ASP A 139 -13.59 5.37 1.93
C ASP A 139 -14.37 4.10 1.54
N PRO A 140 -15.71 4.03 1.77
CA PRO A 140 -16.52 2.83 1.51
C PRO A 140 -16.53 2.30 0.07
N ASP A 141 -16.03 3.08 -0.88
CA ASP A 141 -15.89 2.68 -2.28
C ASP A 141 -14.46 2.30 -2.69
N ASN A 142 -13.52 2.35 -1.74
CA ASN A 142 -12.11 2.13 -2.00
C ASN A 142 -11.53 1.05 -1.07
N PRO A 143 -11.31 -0.18 -1.57
CA PRO A 143 -10.98 -1.34 -0.73
C PRO A 143 -9.54 -1.36 -0.21
N ASP A 144 -8.78 -0.28 -0.38
CA ASP A 144 -7.36 -0.09 -0.08
C ASP A 144 -7.09 1.42 0.02
N SER A 145 -7.38 1.99 1.19
CA SER A 145 -7.41 3.43 1.45
C SER A 145 -6.04 4.09 1.31
N ASP A 146 -4.98 3.44 1.78
CA ASP A 146 -3.63 4.00 1.70
C ASP A 146 -2.82 3.55 0.47
N ASN A 147 -3.35 2.61 -0.33
CA ASN A 147 -2.76 2.10 -1.56
C ASN A 147 -1.40 1.42 -1.37
N ASP A 148 -1.25 0.61 -0.33
CA ASP A 148 -0.10 -0.26 -0.12
C ASP A 148 -0.28 -1.68 -0.68
N GLY A 149 -1.51 -2.03 -1.07
CA GLY A 149 -1.87 -3.31 -1.67
C GLY A 149 -2.47 -4.33 -0.69
N LEU A 150 -2.59 -3.99 0.59
CA LEU A 150 -3.42 -4.68 1.58
C LEU A 150 -4.82 -4.02 1.61
N LYS A 151 -5.86 -4.80 1.86
CA LYS A 151 -7.23 -4.28 1.87
C LYS A 151 -7.60 -3.78 3.26
N ASP A 152 -8.35 -2.69 3.40
CA ASP A 152 -8.68 -2.13 4.71
C ASP A 152 -9.34 -3.16 5.64
N GLY A 153 -10.23 -3.98 5.09
CA GLY A 153 -10.84 -5.09 5.80
C GLY A 153 -9.89 -6.23 6.14
N ASP A 154 -8.87 -6.52 5.33
CA ASP A 154 -7.84 -7.51 5.68
C ASP A 154 -6.92 -6.96 6.78
N GLU A 155 -6.54 -5.68 6.72
CA GLU A 155 -5.76 -4.99 7.74
C GLU A 155 -6.43 -5.07 9.10
N VAL A 156 -7.69 -4.64 9.18
CA VAL A 156 -8.44 -4.62 10.43
C VAL A 156 -8.73 -6.04 10.96
N ASN A 157 -9.12 -6.97 10.10
CA ASN A 157 -9.63 -8.28 10.54
C ASN A 157 -8.55 -9.35 10.72
N ASN A 158 -7.43 -9.25 9.99
CA ASN A 158 -6.41 -10.30 9.93
C ASN A 158 -5.05 -9.85 10.46
N TRP A 159 -4.65 -8.60 10.22
CA TRP A 159 -3.29 -8.12 10.49
C TRP A 159 -3.19 -7.17 11.67
N THR A 160 -4.28 -6.51 12.07
CA THR A 160 -4.30 -5.49 13.13
C THR A 160 -3.54 -4.21 12.76
N THR A 161 -3.25 -4.01 11.46
CA THR A 161 -2.61 -2.82 10.90
C THR A 161 -3.61 -1.67 10.72
N ASN A 162 -3.12 -0.51 10.30
CA ASN A 162 -3.92 0.71 10.12
C ASN A 162 -4.20 1.00 8.64
N PRO A 163 -5.47 0.93 8.19
CA PRO A 163 -5.83 1.07 6.77
C PRO A 163 -5.60 2.42 6.11
N ASN A 164 -5.17 3.39 6.91
CA ASN A 164 -4.83 4.73 6.45
C ASN A 164 -3.31 5.00 6.54
N ASN A 165 -2.49 3.98 6.72
CA ASN A 165 -1.06 4.10 6.91
C ASN A 165 -0.29 2.90 6.35
N LYS A 166 0.31 3.11 5.18
CA LYS A 166 1.02 2.14 4.34
C LYS A 166 2.14 1.32 5.01
N ASP A 167 2.51 1.65 6.24
CA ASP A 167 3.66 1.17 7.00
C ASP A 167 3.32 1.37 8.49
N SER A 168 2.67 0.36 9.07
CA SER A 168 1.96 0.43 10.36
C SER A 168 2.89 0.42 11.57
N ASP A 169 3.99 -0.32 11.51
CA ASP A 169 4.99 -0.42 12.57
C ASP A 169 6.18 0.57 12.41
N TYR A 170 6.31 1.19 11.23
CA TYR A 170 7.31 2.20 10.89
C TYR A 170 8.73 1.68 10.72
N ASP A 171 8.90 0.41 10.33
CA ASP A 171 10.20 -0.20 10.03
C ASP A 171 10.75 0.19 8.64
N GLY A 172 9.88 0.69 7.74
CA GLY A 172 10.20 1.11 6.39
C GLY A 172 9.91 0.08 5.28
N ILE A 173 9.21 -1.01 5.59
CA ILE A 173 8.51 -1.90 4.67
C ILE A 173 7.02 -1.48 4.65
N GLU A 174 6.32 -1.72 3.54
CA GLU A 174 4.87 -1.40 3.49
C GLU A 174 4.07 -2.66 3.88
N ASP A 175 2.97 -2.54 4.62
CA ASP A 175 2.21 -3.69 5.16
C ASP A 175 1.81 -4.67 4.04
N GLY A 176 1.32 -4.14 2.92
CA GLY A 176 1.02 -4.93 1.72
C GLY A 176 2.21 -5.71 1.15
N ASN A 177 3.45 -5.19 1.26
CA ASN A 177 4.66 -5.91 0.84
C ASN A 177 5.02 -7.04 1.81
N GLU A 178 4.86 -6.85 3.11
CA GLU A 178 5.17 -7.86 4.13
C GLU A 178 4.27 -9.07 4.00
N THR A 179 2.99 -8.86 3.70
CA THR A 179 2.02 -9.95 3.55
C THR A 179 2.15 -10.73 2.23
N ILE A 180 2.78 -10.15 1.20
CA ILE A 180 2.92 -10.76 -0.14
C ILE A 180 4.33 -11.30 -0.39
N ASN A 181 5.37 -10.62 0.11
CA ASN A 181 6.77 -10.97 -0.11
C ASN A 181 7.29 -11.89 1.00
N CYS A 182 6.73 -13.09 1.05
CA CYS A 182 7.13 -14.13 1.99
C CYS A 182 8.35 -14.91 1.47
N ASN A 183 9.51 -14.27 1.39
CA ASN A 183 10.77 -14.85 0.91
C ASN A 183 11.89 -14.78 1.95
N TYR A 184 11.52 -14.84 3.23
CA TYR A 184 12.43 -14.83 4.36
C TYR A 184 12.42 -16.19 5.08
N GLY A 185 13.37 -16.35 5.99
CA GLY A 185 13.65 -17.55 6.78
C GLY A 185 14.29 -18.70 5.98
N GLU A 186 14.73 -19.75 6.69
CA GLU A 186 15.46 -20.91 6.15
C GLU A 186 14.84 -21.56 4.88
N TRP A 187 13.53 -21.45 4.72
CA TRP A 187 12.74 -22.11 3.68
C TRP A 187 12.15 -21.15 2.64
N GLU A 188 12.41 -19.85 2.77
CA GLU A 188 11.98 -18.78 1.86
C GLU A 188 10.45 -18.80 1.67
N ASN A 189 9.75 -18.90 2.79
CA ASN A 189 8.29 -18.94 2.85
C ASN A 189 7.73 -18.25 4.09
N GLU A 190 8.57 -17.49 4.78
CA GLU A 190 8.21 -16.70 5.95
C GLU A 190 8.15 -15.24 5.51
N CYS A 191 7.32 -14.47 6.20
CA CYS A 191 7.10 -13.06 5.94
C CYS A 191 7.21 -12.35 7.29
N THR A 192 7.66 -11.10 7.24
CA THR A 192 7.62 -10.19 8.38
C THR A 192 6.17 -9.90 8.77
N ASP A 193 5.94 -9.46 10.00
CA ASP A 193 4.61 -9.14 10.53
C ASP A 193 4.40 -7.62 10.49
N PRO A 194 3.44 -7.09 9.70
CA PRO A 194 3.31 -5.65 9.47
C PRO A 194 2.87 -4.78 10.67
N ASP A 195 2.72 -5.38 11.86
CA ASP A 195 2.48 -4.66 13.13
C ASP A 195 3.62 -4.94 14.16
N ASP A 196 4.76 -5.48 13.71
CA ASP A 196 5.93 -5.84 14.52
C ASP A 196 7.25 -5.46 13.81
N ASP A 197 7.92 -4.42 14.30
CA ASP A 197 9.09 -3.81 13.66
C ASP A 197 10.38 -4.65 13.69
N ASP A 198 10.35 -5.83 14.32
CA ASP A 198 11.49 -6.73 14.59
C ASP A 198 10.98 -8.18 14.74
N SER A 199 10.76 -8.85 13.61
CA SER A 199 10.06 -10.14 13.52
C SER A 199 10.77 -11.28 14.24
N ASP A 200 12.10 -11.30 14.23
CA ASP A 200 12.91 -12.34 14.88
C ASP A 200 13.34 -11.98 16.31
N ASN A 201 13.12 -10.71 16.71
CA ASN A 201 13.40 -10.13 18.02
C ASN A 201 14.91 -10.10 18.38
N ASP A 202 15.78 -9.90 17.39
CA ASP A 202 17.23 -9.76 17.59
C ASP A 202 17.64 -8.32 17.97
N GLY A 203 16.78 -7.33 17.70
CA GLY A 203 16.99 -5.90 17.98
C GLY A 203 17.50 -5.06 16.81
N LEU A 204 17.48 -5.59 15.58
CA LEU A 204 17.57 -4.87 14.32
C LEU A 204 16.15 -4.83 13.70
N GLU A 205 15.76 -3.69 13.11
CA GLU A 205 14.41 -3.56 12.55
C GLU A 205 14.34 -4.28 11.19
N ASP A 206 13.23 -4.96 10.88
CA ASP A 206 13.04 -5.76 9.66
C ASP A 206 13.39 -4.97 8.39
N GLY A 207 12.89 -3.74 8.31
CA GLY A 207 13.19 -2.82 7.22
C GLY A 207 14.65 -2.40 7.14
N ASP A 208 15.37 -2.30 8.26
CA ASP A 208 16.82 -2.02 8.27
C ASP A 208 17.61 -3.21 7.72
N GLU A 209 17.22 -4.43 8.10
CA GLU A 209 17.80 -5.68 7.58
C GLU A 209 17.64 -5.78 6.07
N VAL A 210 16.42 -5.65 5.57
CA VAL A 210 16.11 -5.79 4.15
C VAL A 210 16.75 -4.66 3.32
N ASN A 211 16.67 -3.41 3.79
CA ASN A 211 17.06 -2.25 2.98
C ASN A 211 18.55 -1.87 3.10
N ASN A 212 19.19 -2.14 4.23
CA ASN A 212 20.55 -1.67 4.52
C ASN A 212 21.59 -2.78 4.65
N TRP A 213 21.23 -3.95 5.18
CA TRP A 213 22.19 -5.02 5.53
C TRP A 213 22.07 -6.28 4.67
N THR A 214 20.94 -6.48 4.01
CA THR A 214 20.61 -7.70 3.29
C THR A 214 20.68 -8.98 4.13
N SER A 215 20.50 -8.83 5.45
CA SER A 215 20.25 -9.94 6.38
C SER A 215 18.81 -10.47 6.24
N ASP A 216 18.53 -11.61 6.88
CA ASP A 216 17.23 -12.26 6.90
C ASP A 216 16.43 -11.82 8.15
N PRO A 217 15.36 -11.02 8.03
CA PRO A 217 14.60 -10.50 9.17
C PRO A 217 13.82 -11.56 9.97
N MET A 218 13.94 -12.83 9.57
CA MET A 218 13.37 -13.97 10.27
C MET A 218 14.44 -14.84 10.96
N ASP A 219 15.71 -14.43 10.93
CA ASP A 219 16.83 -15.20 11.44
C ASP A 219 17.84 -14.34 12.24
N THR A 220 17.85 -14.56 13.56
CA THR A 220 18.61 -13.73 14.51
C THR A 220 20.13 -13.76 14.35
N ASP A 221 20.66 -14.57 13.45
CA ASP A 221 22.09 -14.87 13.20
C ASP A 221 22.18 -15.38 11.74
N THR A 222 22.09 -14.46 10.78
CA THR A 222 21.85 -14.76 9.35
C THR A 222 22.92 -15.67 8.74
N ASP A 223 24.17 -15.57 9.20
CA ASP A 223 25.31 -16.35 8.68
C ASP A 223 25.76 -17.52 9.59
N ASP A 224 25.00 -17.80 10.65
CA ASP A 224 25.21 -18.91 11.60
C ASP A 224 26.59 -18.86 12.30
N ASP A 225 27.16 -17.67 12.50
CA ASP A 225 28.51 -17.50 13.04
C ASP A 225 28.53 -17.48 14.59
N GLY A 226 27.38 -17.24 15.21
CA GLY A 226 27.15 -17.17 16.65
C GLY A 226 27.01 -15.75 17.23
N LEU A 227 27.01 -14.72 16.39
CA LEU A 227 26.63 -13.34 16.69
C LEU A 227 25.25 -13.06 16.11
N SER A 228 24.53 -12.13 16.74
CA SER A 228 23.28 -11.69 16.15
C SER A 228 23.52 -10.53 15.19
N ASP A 229 22.68 -10.39 14.18
CA ASP A 229 22.78 -9.35 13.15
C ASP A 229 22.82 -7.96 13.80
N SER A 230 21.97 -7.73 14.81
CA SER A 230 21.98 -6.51 15.61
C SER A 230 23.28 -6.30 16.39
N THR A 231 23.94 -7.36 16.85
CA THR A 231 25.23 -7.28 17.55
C THR A 231 26.32 -6.80 16.61
N GLU A 232 26.30 -7.31 15.39
CA GLU A 232 27.28 -7.00 14.35
C GLU A 232 27.12 -5.57 13.84
N VAL A 233 25.88 -5.08 13.75
CA VAL A 233 25.55 -3.73 13.25
C VAL A 233 25.56 -2.66 14.34
N ASN A 234 24.96 -2.91 15.51
CA ASN A 234 24.74 -1.90 16.55
C ASN A 234 25.79 -1.93 17.66
N ASN A 235 26.47 -3.06 17.88
CA ASN A 235 27.44 -3.26 18.95
C ASN A 235 28.87 -3.49 18.44
N CYS A 236 29.25 -2.75 17.40
CA CYS A 236 30.56 -2.76 16.74
C CYS A 236 31.72 -2.33 17.66
N VAL A 237 32.29 -3.27 18.42
CA VAL A 237 33.43 -3.02 19.31
C VAL A 237 34.71 -3.73 18.84
N TYR A 238 34.75 -4.14 17.58
CA TYR A 238 35.83 -4.92 16.96
C TYR A 238 36.87 -4.01 16.28
N GLY A 239 38.00 -4.58 15.84
CA GLY A 239 39.09 -3.88 15.18
C GLY A 239 40.09 -3.19 16.11
N GLU A 240 41.26 -2.82 15.56
CA GLU A 240 42.32 -2.06 16.25
C GLU A 240 41.82 -0.82 17.03
N ASP A 241 40.77 -0.15 16.52
CA ASP A 241 40.19 1.06 17.10
C ASP A 241 38.92 0.80 17.95
N GLY A 242 38.43 -0.45 18.02
CA GLY A 242 37.23 -0.87 18.78
C GLY A 242 35.94 -0.23 18.28
N ASN A 243 35.83 -0.04 16.97
CA ASN A 243 34.70 0.63 16.29
C ASN A 243 34.52 0.11 14.85
N LEU A 244 34.89 -1.14 14.60
CA LEU A 244 34.58 -1.84 13.36
C LEU A 244 33.45 -2.84 13.61
N CYS A 245 32.60 -3.00 12.60
CA CYS A 245 31.46 -3.91 12.56
C CYS A 245 31.82 -5.10 11.68
N THR A 246 31.36 -6.29 12.04
CA THR A 246 31.27 -7.46 11.16
C THR A 246 30.06 -7.29 10.21
N ASP A 247 29.90 -8.18 9.24
CA ASP A 247 28.82 -8.11 8.26
C ASP A 247 27.89 -9.30 8.53
N PRO A 248 26.59 -9.08 8.85
CA PRO A 248 25.65 -10.15 9.22
C PRO A 248 25.48 -11.29 8.21
N THR A 249 26.06 -11.14 7.02
CA THR A 249 25.94 -12.10 5.93
C THR A 249 27.24 -12.84 5.62
N GLU A 250 28.31 -12.61 6.39
CA GLU A 250 29.66 -13.15 6.15
C GLU A 250 30.30 -13.68 7.44
N ASP A 251 30.24 -15.01 7.60
CA ASP A 251 30.65 -15.74 8.81
C ASP A 251 32.11 -15.55 9.26
N ASP A 252 33.01 -15.18 8.35
CA ASP A 252 34.45 -15.03 8.59
C ASP A 252 34.93 -13.72 7.96
N SER A 253 34.90 -12.65 8.75
CA SER A 253 35.07 -11.28 8.29
C SER A 253 36.45 -10.95 7.75
N ASP A 254 37.50 -11.67 8.16
CA ASP A 254 38.88 -11.45 7.73
C ASP A 254 39.46 -12.58 6.86
N GLY A 255 38.78 -13.72 6.80
CA GLY A 255 39.04 -14.85 5.93
C GLY A 255 40.16 -15.78 6.41
N ASP A 256 40.43 -15.83 7.71
CA ASP A 256 41.49 -16.67 8.29
C ASP A 256 41.05 -18.13 8.57
N GLY A 257 39.73 -18.37 8.54
CA GLY A 257 39.10 -19.67 8.72
C GLY A 257 38.53 -19.95 10.11
N VAL A 258 38.42 -18.93 10.96
CA VAL A 258 37.61 -18.91 12.20
C VAL A 258 36.46 -17.94 11.97
N ASN A 259 35.29 -18.24 12.53
CA ASN A 259 34.14 -17.36 12.39
C ASN A 259 34.14 -16.27 13.47
N ASP A 260 33.47 -15.14 13.22
CA ASP A 260 33.61 -13.94 14.06
C ASP A 260 33.14 -14.21 15.50
N GLY A 261 32.08 -15.01 15.67
CA GLY A 261 31.59 -15.48 16.96
C GLY A 261 32.58 -16.38 17.76
N GLU A 262 33.30 -17.30 17.10
CA GLU A 262 34.33 -18.13 17.75
C GLU A 262 35.54 -17.28 18.14
N GLU A 263 35.94 -16.33 17.31
CA GLU A 263 37.03 -15.39 17.59
C GLU A 263 36.78 -14.58 18.86
N LEU A 264 35.57 -14.02 19.03
CA LEU A 264 35.21 -13.30 20.25
C LEU A 264 35.18 -14.20 21.50
N THR A 265 34.86 -15.48 21.31
CA THR A 265 34.86 -16.47 22.39
C THR A 265 36.29 -16.80 22.84
N GLU A 266 37.24 -16.89 21.89
CA GLU A 266 38.65 -17.18 22.15
C GLU A 266 39.48 -15.91 22.47
N GLY A 267 38.94 -14.72 22.15
CA GLY A 267 39.51 -13.42 22.48
C GLY A 267 40.38 -12.80 21.38
N THR A 268 40.23 -13.24 20.13
CA THR A 268 40.85 -12.65 18.93
C THR A 268 39.93 -11.58 18.34
N ASP A 269 40.41 -10.82 17.35
CA ASP A 269 39.72 -9.72 16.70
C ASP A 269 39.18 -10.17 15.33
N PRO A 270 37.85 -10.23 15.12
CA PRO A 270 37.23 -10.69 13.88
C PRO A 270 37.60 -9.95 12.59
N LYS A 271 38.34 -8.85 12.70
CA LYS A 271 38.78 -8.04 11.56
C LYS A 271 40.28 -8.12 11.33
N ASP A 272 41.00 -8.97 12.06
CA ASP A 272 42.45 -9.07 12.01
C ASP A 272 42.98 -10.49 12.16
N SER A 273 43.33 -11.10 11.01
CA SER A 273 43.75 -12.51 10.87
C SER A 273 45.00 -12.95 11.65
N ASP A 274 45.61 -12.07 12.43
CA ASP A 274 46.81 -12.25 13.26
C ASP A 274 46.75 -11.23 14.42
N SER A 275 45.74 -11.35 15.27
CA SER A 275 45.34 -10.37 16.30
C SER A 275 46.47 -9.87 17.21
N ASP A 276 47.50 -10.69 17.46
CA ASP A 276 48.64 -10.34 18.32
C ASP A 276 49.91 -9.94 17.56
N ASP A 277 49.86 -9.90 16.23
CA ASP A 277 50.93 -9.54 15.31
C ASP A 277 52.21 -10.40 15.46
N ASP A 278 52.11 -11.64 15.95
CA ASP A 278 53.29 -12.52 16.14
C ASP A 278 53.74 -13.23 14.85
N GLY A 279 52.89 -13.23 13.82
CA GLY A 279 53.12 -13.85 12.52
C GLY A 279 52.49 -15.25 12.37
N LEU A 280 51.60 -15.64 13.27
CA LEU A 280 50.83 -16.87 13.24
C LEU A 280 49.34 -16.54 13.37
N GLY A 281 48.60 -16.59 12.26
CA GLY A 281 47.20 -16.18 12.28
C GLY A 281 46.27 -17.01 13.18
N ASP A 282 45.21 -16.36 13.64
CA ASP A 282 44.33 -16.78 14.74
C ASP A 282 43.73 -18.17 14.50
N GLY A 283 43.29 -18.47 13.28
CA GLY A 283 42.79 -19.79 12.91
C GLY A 283 43.80 -20.93 13.02
N ILE A 284 45.10 -20.66 12.91
CA ILE A 284 46.13 -21.67 13.20
C ILE A 284 46.28 -21.85 14.71
N GLU A 285 46.20 -20.76 15.47
CA GLU A 285 46.36 -20.74 16.91
C GLU A 285 45.22 -21.49 17.61
N ILE A 286 43.98 -21.21 17.22
CA ILE A 286 42.76 -21.83 17.73
C ILE A 286 42.70 -23.32 17.34
N SER A 287 42.98 -23.65 16.08
CA SER A 287 42.79 -25.03 15.57
C SER A 287 43.86 -26.04 15.99
N ASN A 288 45.11 -25.62 16.27
CA ASN A 288 46.25 -26.56 16.30
C ASN A 288 47.29 -26.38 17.40
N CYS A 289 47.05 -25.56 18.44
CA CYS A 289 48.14 -25.24 19.34
C CYS A 289 48.34 -26.15 20.55
N SER A 290 49.61 -26.50 20.78
CA SER A 290 50.13 -27.08 22.01
C SER A 290 50.98 -26.01 22.71
N TYR A 291 50.40 -25.27 23.66
CA TYR A 291 51.04 -24.19 24.44
C TYR A 291 52.52 -24.44 24.80
N GLY A 292 53.42 -23.47 24.51
CA GLY A 292 54.87 -23.55 24.77
C GLY A 292 55.60 -22.18 24.69
N GLU A 293 56.87 -22.10 25.12
CA GLU A 293 57.65 -20.83 25.19
C GLU A 293 58.69 -20.70 24.06
N SER A 294 58.28 -20.38 22.83
CA SER A 294 59.18 -19.97 21.72
C SER A 294 58.56 -18.86 20.86
N GLU A 295 59.37 -18.18 20.03
CA GLU A 295 58.99 -17.04 19.14
C GLU A 295 57.96 -17.37 18.03
N ASN A 296 57.09 -18.38 18.23
CA ASN A 296 56.18 -18.97 17.23
C ASN A 296 55.15 -19.88 17.95
N ALA A 297 54.69 -19.46 19.12
CA ALA A 297 53.91 -20.30 20.02
C ALA A 297 52.74 -19.52 20.57
N CYS A 298 51.56 -20.15 20.51
CA CYS A 298 50.32 -19.40 20.58
C CYS A 298 50.20 -18.53 21.81
N THR A 299 50.00 -17.25 21.55
CA THR A 299 49.81 -16.23 22.55
C THR A 299 48.44 -15.61 22.35
N SER A 300 47.58 -15.78 23.36
CA SER A 300 46.37 -14.96 23.52
C SER A 300 46.71 -13.51 23.84
#